data_AF-A0A183B7S4-F1
#
_entry.id   AF-A0A183B7S4-F1
#
_cell.length_a   1.000
_cell.length_b   1.000
_cell.length_c   1.000
_cell.angle_alpha   90.00
_cell.angle_beta   90.00
_cell.angle_gamma   90.00
#
_symmetry.space_group_name_H-M   'P 1'
#
loop_
_entity.id
_entity.type
_entity.pdbx_description
1 polymer ?
#
loop_
_entity_poly.entity_id
_entity_poly.type
_entity_poly.pdbx_seq_one_letter_code
_entity_poly.pdbx_strand_id
1 'polypeptide(L)'
;MISSITSRSSRLFADVGYDSIREFGRGPLLECMSTCHSLTLIEGVLSGDPLDLKMFQSTKWEFIEETEDHCKFEMAVPAIVRPCGERSMEKISGDAKYDSENLPYEVGILRQFPFTSSLQRMSVIARVLDSSHFSVYTKGAPETIESLCRRDTIPSDFHSLLLDYTREGYRVLALAWRPLKISYTRVLKIQRERVEQDLLFLGLLVMENRLKPESAEVIQVLRNANIRPVMVTGRCLLLELRR
;
A
#
# COMPACT_ATOMS: atom_id res chain seq x y z
N MET A 1 -3.11 -14.67 27.16
CA MET A 1 -2.07 -15.53 27.76
C MET A 1 -1.00 -15.72 26.70
N ILE A 2 0.23 -15.36 27.03
CA ILE A 2 1.36 -15.09 26.13
C ILE A 2 1.85 -16.37 25.43
N SER A 3 2.24 -16.27 24.16
CA SER A 3 3.43 -16.98 23.68
C SER A 3 4.07 -16.28 22.48
N SER A 4 5.35 -15.98 22.67
CA SER A 4 6.34 -15.57 21.68
C SER A 4 6.78 -16.79 20.85
N ILE A 5 7.01 -16.61 19.55
CA ILE A 5 7.84 -17.52 18.75
C ILE A 5 8.76 -16.67 17.87
N THR A 6 10.00 -16.53 18.34
CA THR A 6 11.16 -16.29 17.49
C THR A 6 11.49 -17.58 16.71
N SER A 7 11.90 -17.39 15.45
CA SER A 7 12.40 -18.38 14.48
C SER A 7 11.36 -19.09 13.60
N ARG A 8 11.57 -18.93 12.28
CA ARG A 8 11.10 -19.79 11.17
C ARG A 8 9.63 -20.20 11.19
N SER A 9 8.77 -19.31 10.68
CA SER A 9 7.67 -19.73 9.81
C SER A 9 7.12 -18.51 9.08
N SER A 10 7.29 -18.49 7.77
CA SER A 10 6.66 -17.58 6.83
C SER A 10 5.14 -17.81 6.84
N ARG A 11 4.47 -17.33 7.88
CA ARG A 11 3.03 -17.16 7.93
C ARG A 11 2.76 -15.69 8.22
N LEU A 12 2.99 -14.84 7.22
CA LEU A 12 2.56 -13.45 7.26
C LEU A 12 1.06 -13.44 6.96
N PHE A 13 0.29 -13.84 7.97
CA PHE A 13 -1.15 -13.62 8.02
C PHE A 13 -1.37 -12.13 8.23
N ALA A 14 -1.97 -11.50 7.23
CA ALA A 14 -2.60 -10.20 7.36
C ALA A 14 -4.12 -10.42 7.40
N ASP A 15 -4.61 -11.18 8.40
CA ASP A 15 -6.01 -11.09 8.84
C ASP A 15 -6.13 -9.85 9.72
N VAL A 16 -5.94 -8.68 9.10
CA VAL A 16 -5.67 -7.47 9.87
C VAL A 16 -6.97 -6.80 10.26
N GLY A 17 -7.48 -7.21 11.42
CA GLY A 17 -8.20 -6.27 12.28
C GLY A 17 -7.34 -5.02 12.47
N TYR A 18 -7.97 -3.84 12.41
CA TYR A 18 -7.35 -2.51 12.43
C TYR A 18 -6.22 -2.29 13.47
N ASP A 19 -6.16 -3.11 14.53
CA ASP A 19 -5.19 -2.99 15.63
C ASP A 19 -3.83 -3.68 15.38
N SER A 20 -3.71 -4.63 14.44
CA SER A 20 -2.46 -5.43 14.29
C SER A 20 -1.40 -4.77 13.38
N ILE A 21 -1.74 -3.71 12.62
CA ILE A 21 -0.77 -3.00 11.75
C ILE A 21 0.31 -2.29 12.58
N ARG A 22 -0.01 -1.93 13.84
CA ARG A 22 0.92 -1.26 14.76
C ARG A 22 2.11 -2.13 15.17
N GLU A 23 2.01 -3.45 15.07
CA GLU A 23 3.10 -4.37 15.40
C GLU A 23 4.14 -4.48 14.27
N PHE A 24 3.81 -4.05 13.05
CA PHE A 24 4.80 -3.90 11.99
C PHE A 24 5.61 -2.63 12.26
N GLY A 25 6.84 -2.81 12.74
CA GLY A 25 7.81 -1.71 12.85
C GLY A 25 8.05 -1.01 11.50
N ARG A 26 8.78 0.12 11.52
CA ARG A 26 9.24 0.82 10.31
C ARG A 26 9.83 -0.18 9.32
N GLY A 27 9.33 -0.24 8.08
CA GLY A 27 9.74 -1.28 7.14
C GLY A 27 9.03 -1.23 5.78
N PRO A 28 9.52 -2.03 4.81
CA PRO A 28 9.15 -1.90 3.40
C PRO A 28 7.70 -2.24 3.12
N LEU A 29 7.05 -3.06 3.96
CA LEU A 29 5.63 -3.35 3.84
C LEU A 29 4.77 -2.11 4.14
N LEU A 30 5.05 -1.44 5.26
CA LEU A 30 4.30 -0.25 5.68
C LEU A 30 4.59 0.92 4.74
N GLU A 31 5.84 1.10 4.32
CA GLU A 31 6.24 2.07 3.28
C GLU A 31 5.53 1.80 1.95
N CYS A 32 5.37 0.53 1.54
CA CYS A 32 4.62 0.17 0.34
C CYS A 32 3.14 0.54 0.46
N MET A 33 2.50 0.23 1.59
CA MET A 33 1.09 0.54 1.82
C MET A 33 0.83 2.04 1.94
N SER A 34 1.79 2.80 2.47
CA SER A 34 1.66 4.25 2.62
C SER A 34 2.02 5.03 1.36
N THR A 35 2.93 4.55 0.50
CA THR A 35 3.39 5.31 -0.67
C THR A 35 2.81 4.85 -2.00
N CYS A 36 2.52 3.56 -2.15
CA CYS A 36 2.12 2.98 -3.42
C CYS A 36 0.62 3.19 -3.64
N HIS A 37 0.18 4.42 -3.86
CA HIS A 37 -1.22 4.77 -4.13
C HIS A 37 -1.33 5.99 -5.05
N SER A 38 -2.48 6.17 -5.70
CA SER A 38 -2.77 7.36 -6.51
C SER A 38 -3.72 8.35 -5.83
N LEU A 39 -3.69 8.41 -4.49
CA LEU A 39 -4.49 9.36 -3.71
C LEU A 39 -4.00 10.80 -3.91
N THR A 40 -4.94 11.73 -3.84
CA THR A 40 -4.70 13.18 -3.84
C THR A 40 -5.46 13.84 -2.70
N LEU A 41 -5.02 15.04 -2.30
CA LEU A 41 -5.65 15.82 -1.24
C LEU A 41 -6.49 16.95 -1.85
N ILE A 42 -7.81 16.80 -1.83
CA ILE A 42 -8.75 17.82 -2.34
C ILE A 42 -9.42 18.48 -1.14
N GLU A 43 -9.18 19.78 -0.93
CA GLU A 43 -9.75 20.55 0.19
C GLU A 43 -9.46 19.93 1.58
N GLY A 44 -8.29 19.30 1.74
CA GLY A 44 -7.89 18.62 2.97
C GLY A 44 -8.50 17.23 3.16
N VAL A 45 -9.26 16.73 2.18
CA VAL A 45 -9.83 15.38 2.18
C VAL A 45 -9.08 14.50 1.19
N LEU A 46 -8.61 13.34 1.66
CA LEU A 46 -8.02 12.32 0.80
C LEU A 46 -9.06 11.76 -0.17
N SER A 47 -8.77 11.87 -1.45
CA SER A 47 -9.61 11.42 -2.56
C SER A 47 -8.84 10.46 -3.47
N GLY A 48 -9.53 9.46 -4.02
CA GLY A 48 -8.93 8.46 -4.91
C GLY A 48 -9.72 7.14 -4.91
N ASP A 49 -9.07 6.06 -5.35
CA ASP A 49 -9.71 4.75 -5.38
C ASP A 49 -10.06 4.26 -3.95
N PRO A 50 -11.27 3.72 -3.71
CA PRO A 50 -11.68 3.26 -2.39
C PRO A 50 -10.75 2.22 -1.75
N LEU A 51 -10.12 1.37 -2.57
CA LEU A 51 -9.14 0.39 -2.10
C LEU A 51 -7.91 1.09 -1.55
N ASP A 52 -7.39 2.04 -2.31
CA ASP A 52 -6.20 2.80 -1.97
C ASP A 52 -6.45 3.64 -0.71
N LEU A 53 -7.64 4.23 -0.60
CA LEU A 53 -8.07 4.95 0.60
C LEU A 53 -8.07 4.04 1.83
N LYS A 54 -8.64 2.83 1.72
CA LYS A 54 -8.68 1.89 2.85
C LYS A 54 -7.30 1.36 3.22
N MET A 55 -6.47 1.06 2.22
CA MET A 55 -5.08 0.68 2.43
C MET A 55 -4.31 1.78 3.16
N PHE A 56 -4.38 3.03 2.69
CA PHE A 56 -3.69 4.15 3.31
C PHE A 56 -4.20 4.43 4.73
N GLN A 57 -5.53 4.49 4.93
CA GLN A 57 -6.15 4.69 6.25
C GLN A 57 -5.78 3.61 7.27
N SER A 58 -5.47 2.40 6.81
CA SER A 58 -5.03 1.30 7.66
C SER A 58 -3.62 1.54 8.23
N THR A 59 -2.75 2.23 7.48
CA THR A 59 -1.38 2.56 7.94
C THR A 59 -1.37 3.56 9.09
N LYS A 60 -2.43 4.39 9.23
CA LYS A 60 -2.48 5.54 10.15
C LYS A 60 -1.38 6.57 9.88
N TRP A 61 -0.93 6.69 8.64
CA TRP A 61 0.00 7.73 8.22
C TRP A 61 -0.76 8.96 7.73
N GLU A 62 -0.08 10.09 7.75
CA GLU A 62 -0.54 11.36 7.19
C GLU A 62 0.04 11.53 5.79
N PHE A 63 -0.78 12.01 4.86
CA PHE A 63 -0.40 12.35 3.49
C PHE A 63 -0.36 13.86 3.35
N ILE A 64 0.72 14.37 2.78
CA ILE A 64 0.98 15.79 2.60
C ILE A 64 1.37 16.01 1.15
N GLU A 65 0.62 16.87 0.44
CA GLU A 65 1.05 17.42 -0.85
C GLU A 65 1.89 18.67 -0.57
N GLU A 66 3.14 18.68 -0.99
CA GLU A 66 4.00 19.85 -0.78
C GLU A 66 3.86 20.84 -1.96
N THR A 67 3.45 22.06 -1.62
CA THR A 67 3.58 23.25 -2.46
C THR A 67 4.86 24.00 -2.06
N GLU A 68 5.89 23.85 -2.89
CA GLU A 68 7.08 24.70 -3.11
C GLU A 68 8.04 25.06 -1.96
N ASP A 69 7.69 25.02 -0.67
CA ASP A 69 8.58 25.55 0.38
C ASP A 69 9.04 24.48 1.42
N HIS A 70 10.34 24.16 1.34
CA HIS A 70 11.18 23.41 2.31
C HIS A 70 11.27 21.88 2.19
N CYS A 71 11.68 21.34 1.04
CA CYS A 71 12.04 19.93 0.95
C CYS A 71 13.31 19.62 1.78
N LYS A 72 13.14 19.00 2.95
CA LYS A 72 14.24 18.36 3.71
C LYS A 72 15.00 17.30 2.89
N PHE A 73 14.42 16.86 1.78
CA PHE A 73 14.95 15.85 0.86
C PHE A 73 16.03 16.38 -0.11
N GLU A 74 16.35 17.68 -0.10
CA GLU A 74 17.27 18.35 -1.04
C GLU A 74 16.87 18.23 -2.53
N MET A 75 15.65 17.79 -2.82
CA MET A 75 15.13 17.52 -4.16
C MET A 75 13.62 17.73 -4.21
N ALA A 76 13.06 17.91 -5.41
CA ALA A 76 11.62 18.07 -5.60
C ALA A 76 10.90 16.74 -5.32
N VAL A 77 10.02 16.74 -4.32
CA VAL A 77 9.20 15.61 -3.91
C VAL A 77 7.73 16.03 -3.98
N PRO A 78 6.94 15.52 -4.94
CA PRO A 78 5.53 15.91 -5.10
C PRO A 78 4.64 15.65 -3.88
N ALA A 79 4.90 14.58 -3.14
CA ALA A 79 4.09 14.22 -1.98
C ALA A 79 4.92 13.48 -0.93
N ILE A 80 4.56 13.66 0.34
CA ILE A 80 5.24 13.03 1.48
C ILE A 80 4.21 12.29 2.32
N VAL A 81 4.62 11.13 2.84
CA VAL A 81 3.87 10.38 3.84
C VAL A 81 4.69 10.20 5.10
N ARG A 82 4.04 10.28 6.25
CA ARG A 82 4.70 10.16 7.57
C ARG A 82 3.78 9.53 8.61
N PRO A 83 4.32 8.87 9.64
CA PRO A 83 3.51 8.28 10.71
C PRO A 83 2.78 9.36 11.53
N CYS A 84 1.50 9.13 11.82
CA CYS A 84 0.72 10.02 12.70
C CYS A 84 1.19 9.84 14.15
N GLY A 85 1.90 10.83 14.69
CA GLY A 85 2.42 10.78 16.06
C GLY A 85 3.76 11.47 16.27
N GLU A 86 4.57 11.65 15.22
CA GLU A 86 5.80 12.45 15.27
C GLU A 86 5.49 13.94 15.07
N ARG A 87 4.65 14.52 15.95
CA ARG A 87 4.62 15.97 16.20
C ARG A 87 5.60 16.25 17.36
N SER A 88 6.89 16.11 17.09
CA SER A 88 7.98 16.59 17.92
C SER A 88 9.05 17.07 16.93
N MET A 89 9.33 18.35 16.73
CA MET A 89 9.34 19.47 17.66
C MET A 89 8.75 20.74 17.06
N GLU A 90 8.39 21.61 17.99
CA GLU A 90 8.05 23.02 17.86
C GLU A 90 8.96 23.79 16.89
N LYS A 91 8.42 24.87 16.35
CA LYS A 91 9.17 25.98 15.75
C LYS A 91 10.23 26.45 16.75
N ILE A 92 11.46 25.95 16.66
CA ILE A 92 12.61 26.58 17.30
C ILE A 92 13.32 27.39 16.22
N SER A 93 13.04 28.69 16.26
CA SER A 93 13.90 29.73 15.71
C SER A 93 15.36 29.51 16.11
N GLY A 94 16.27 29.51 15.13
CA GLY A 94 17.70 29.76 15.35
C GLY A 94 18.64 28.63 14.92
N ASP A 95 19.48 28.95 13.94
CA ASP A 95 20.80 28.38 13.61
C ASP A 95 21.34 27.31 14.58
N ALA A 96 21.16 26.02 14.25
CA ALA A 96 21.94 24.93 14.84
C ALA A 96 22.02 23.73 13.87
N LYS A 97 23.22 23.15 13.74
CA LYS A 97 23.53 21.97 12.93
C LYS A 97 22.60 20.80 13.30
N TYR A 98 21.98 20.19 12.28
CA TYR A 98 21.17 18.97 12.43
C TYR A 98 22.03 17.81 12.95
N ASP A 99 21.75 17.33 14.17
CA ASP A 99 22.21 16.02 14.63
C ASP A 99 21.41 14.92 13.91
N SER A 100 22.11 13.94 13.34
CA SER A 100 21.55 12.85 12.53
C SER A 100 20.60 11.91 13.28
N GLU A 101 20.47 12.03 14.60
CA GLU A 101 19.76 11.07 15.45
C GLU A 101 18.27 11.41 15.71
N ASN A 102 17.77 12.55 15.23
CA ASN A 102 16.38 12.99 15.48
C ASN A 102 15.65 13.46 14.20
N LEU A 103 16.01 12.93 13.03
CA LEU A 103 15.23 13.20 11.83
C LEU A 103 13.87 12.46 11.88
N PRO A 104 12.76 13.17 11.59
CA PRO A 104 11.44 12.55 11.54
C PRO A 104 11.39 11.52 10.41
N TYR A 105 10.69 10.41 10.64
CA TYR A 105 10.60 9.34 9.66
C TYR A 105 9.57 9.69 8.58
N GLU A 106 10.06 10.35 7.54
CA GLU A 106 9.26 10.82 6.40
C GLU A 106 9.66 10.04 5.14
N VAL A 107 8.67 9.68 4.33
CA VAL A 107 8.89 9.01 3.04
C VAL A 107 8.37 9.89 1.93
N GLY A 108 9.31 10.40 1.13
CA GLY A 108 9.01 11.21 -0.04
C GLY A 108 8.67 10.34 -1.25
N ILE A 109 7.56 10.63 -1.92
CA ILE A 109 7.14 10.01 -3.17
C ILE A 109 7.72 10.82 -4.33
N LEU A 110 8.66 10.25 -5.08
CA LEU A 110 9.35 10.97 -6.16
C LEU A 110 8.64 10.81 -7.51
N ARG A 111 8.23 9.58 -7.81
CA ARG A 111 7.67 9.26 -9.12
C ARG A 111 6.68 8.13 -9.01
N GLN A 112 5.51 8.34 -9.57
CA GLN A 112 4.47 7.33 -9.62
C GLN A 112 4.32 6.78 -11.03
N PHE A 113 4.12 5.47 -11.09
CA PHE A 113 3.74 4.72 -12.27
C PHE A 113 2.30 4.27 -12.04
N PRO A 114 1.30 5.00 -12.58
CA PRO A 114 -0.10 4.76 -12.26
C PRO A 114 -0.57 3.39 -12.73
N PHE A 115 -1.62 2.89 -12.09
CA PHE A 115 -2.24 1.63 -12.46
C PHE A 115 -2.67 1.63 -13.92
N THR A 116 -2.41 0.52 -14.61
CA THR A 116 -2.88 0.31 -15.99
C THR A 116 -3.55 -1.04 -16.07
N SER A 117 -4.76 -1.11 -16.64
CA SER A 117 -5.54 -2.35 -16.73
C SER A 117 -4.82 -3.45 -17.52
N SER A 118 -4.04 -3.09 -18.54
CA SER A 118 -3.23 -4.03 -19.32
C SER A 118 -2.08 -4.65 -18.54
N LEU A 119 -1.55 -3.92 -17.55
CA LEU A 119 -0.42 -4.36 -16.73
C LEU A 119 -0.84 -4.86 -15.36
N GLN A 120 -2.08 -4.58 -14.94
CA GLN A 120 -2.70 -5.00 -13.68
C GLN A 120 -1.87 -4.68 -12.43
N ARG A 121 -1.09 -3.60 -12.47
CA ARG A 121 -0.20 -3.18 -11.37
C ARG A 121 0.08 -1.69 -11.42
N MET A 122 0.61 -1.18 -10.30
CA MET A 122 1.18 0.15 -10.19
C MET A 122 2.46 0.12 -9.36
N SER A 123 3.32 1.10 -9.57
CA SER A 123 4.61 1.21 -8.88
C SER A 123 4.90 2.64 -8.47
N VAL A 124 5.68 2.82 -7.41
CA VAL A 124 6.12 4.13 -6.93
C VAL A 124 7.60 4.05 -6.59
N ILE A 125 8.35 5.08 -6.98
CA ILE A 125 9.72 5.31 -6.49
C ILE A 125 9.61 6.31 -5.34
N ALA A 126 10.07 5.89 -4.17
CA ALA A 126 10.07 6.71 -2.97
C ALA A 126 11.46 6.71 -2.31
N ARG A 127 11.68 7.65 -1.40
CA ARG A 127 12.89 7.77 -0.59
C ARG A 127 12.52 8.09 0.84
N VAL A 128 13.06 7.33 1.79
CA VAL A 128 13.01 7.67 3.20
C VAL A 128 14.01 8.80 3.46
N LEU A 129 13.67 9.80 4.26
CA LEU A 129 14.48 11.00 4.50
C LEU A 129 15.92 10.68 4.97
N ASP A 130 16.06 9.70 5.87
CA ASP A 130 17.33 9.22 6.41
C ASP A 130 18.05 8.20 5.50
N SER A 131 17.44 7.80 4.37
CA SER A 131 18.03 6.83 3.46
C SER A 131 18.87 7.49 2.36
N SER A 132 20.02 6.89 2.08
CA SER A 132 20.88 7.22 0.94
C SER A 132 20.46 6.55 -0.38
N HIS A 133 19.45 5.68 -0.33
CA HIS A 133 18.97 4.91 -1.48
C HIS A 133 17.48 5.15 -1.73
N PHE A 134 17.11 5.05 -3.01
CA PHE A 134 15.71 5.05 -3.42
C PHE A 134 15.15 3.64 -3.25
N SER A 135 13.84 3.53 -3.08
CA SER A 135 13.12 2.27 -3.05
C SER A 135 11.98 2.29 -4.05
N VAL A 136 11.74 1.15 -4.68
CA VAL A 136 10.57 0.91 -5.52
C VAL A 136 9.60 0.09 -4.72
N TYR A 137 8.35 0.50 -4.72
CA TYR A 137 7.23 -0.24 -4.16
C TYR A 137 6.22 -0.51 -5.26
N THR A 138 5.80 -1.75 -5.41
CA THR A 138 4.88 -2.19 -6.45
C THR A 138 3.73 -2.95 -5.80
N LYS A 139 2.50 -2.63 -6.22
CA LYS A 139 1.31 -3.40 -5.87
C LYS A 139 0.53 -3.76 -7.12
N GLY A 140 -0.11 -4.91 -7.13
CA GLY A 140 -0.88 -5.36 -8.28
C GLY A 140 -1.52 -6.72 -8.10
N ALA A 141 -1.99 -7.27 -9.22
CA ALA A 141 -2.54 -8.60 -9.26
C ALA A 141 -1.47 -9.65 -8.87
N PRO A 142 -1.79 -10.62 -8.00
CA PRO A 142 -0.82 -11.58 -7.47
C PRO A 142 0.04 -12.27 -8.53
N GLU A 143 -0.57 -12.76 -9.61
CA GLU A 143 0.08 -13.43 -10.73
C GLU A 143 1.05 -12.51 -11.49
N THR A 144 0.70 -11.23 -11.61
CA THR A 144 1.57 -10.25 -12.26
C THR A 144 2.77 -9.96 -11.38
N ILE A 145 2.57 -9.71 -10.08
CA ILE A 145 3.66 -9.41 -9.15
C ILE A 145 4.59 -10.61 -9.00
N GLU A 146 4.04 -11.82 -8.93
CA GLU A 146 4.81 -13.06 -8.90
C GLU A 146 5.79 -13.14 -10.08
N SER A 147 5.34 -12.79 -11.29
CA SER A 147 6.19 -12.82 -12.49
C SER A 147 7.35 -11.80 -12.47
N LEU A 148 7.22 -10.72 -11.70
CA LEU A 148 8.22 -9.65 -11.59
C LEU A 148 9.14 -9.82 -10.38
N CYS A 149 8.75 -10.68 -9.44
CA CYS A 149 9.49 -10.98 -8.23
C CYS A 149 10.54 -12.06 -8.47
N ARG A 150 11.60 -12.01 -7.67
CA ARG A 150 12.59 -13.09 -7.64
C ARG A 150 11.97 -14.32 -6.99
N ARG A 151 12.11 -15.47 -7.65
CA ARG A 151 11.54 -16.76 -7.21
C ARG A 151 11.97 -17.18 -5.81
N ASP A 152 13.17 -16.80 -5.37
CA ASP A 152 13.69 -17.11 -4.04
C ASP A 152 12.99 -16.36 -2.90
N THR A 153 12.27 -15.29 -3.22
CA THR A 153 11.51 -14.50 -2.23
C THR A 153 10.05 -14.94 -2.09
N ILE A 154 9.56 -15.75 -3.03
CA ILE A 154 8.16 -16.19 -3.05
C ILE A 154 8.02 -17.47 -2.20
N PRO A 155 7.13 -17.48 -1.19
CA PRO A 155 6.86 -18.67 -0.40
C PRO A 155 6.29 -19.82 -1.24
N SER A 156 6.62 -21.07 -0.89
CA SER A 156 6.13 -22.25 -1.62
C SER A 156 4.61 -22.44 -1.56
N ASP A 157 3.97 -21.90 -0.51
CA ASP A 157 2.53 -21.95 -0.26
C ASP A 157 1.76 -20.77 -0.88
N PHE A 158 2.43 -19.89 -1.63
CA PHE A 158 1.84 -18.70 -2.25
C PHE A 158 0.58 -19.01 -3.06
N HIS A 159 0.64 -20.00 -3.96
CA HIS A 159 -0.47 -20.35 -4.84
C HIS A 159 -1.66 -20.97 -4.09
N SER A 160 -1.38 -21.84 -3.11
CA SER A 160 -2.43 -22.43 -2.27
C SER A 160 -3.15 -21.36 -1.46
N LEU A 161 -2.39 -20.46 -0.83
CA LEU A 161 -2.94 -19.39 -0.02
C LEU A 161 -3.76 -18.40 -0.85
N LEU A 162 -3.25 -18.03 -2.03
CA LEU A 162 -3.98 -17.21 -3.00
C LEU A 162 -5.30 -17.86 -3.42
N LEU A 163 -5.27 -19.17 -3.70
CA LEU A 163 -6.46 -19.92 -4.10
C LEU A 163 -7.50 -19.96 -2.97
N ASP A 164 -7.07 -20.15 -1.73
CA ASP A 164 -7.97 -20.17 -0.58
C ASP A 164 -8.63 -18.80 -0.36
N TYR A 165 -7.86 -17.71 -0.37
CA TYR A 165 -8.44 -16.36 -0.22
C TYR A 165 -9.36 -15.97 -1.38
N THR A 166 -9.01 -16.35 -2.62
CA THR A 166 -9.86 -16.05 -3.77
C THR A 166 -11.14 -16.86 -3.76
N ARG A 167 -11.09 -18.14 -3.36
CA ARG A 167 -12.29 -18.99 -3.16
C ARG A 167 -13.24 -18.43 -2.11
N GLU A 168 -12.70 -17.85 -1.05
CA GLU A 168 -13.49 -17.20 0.00
C GLU A 168 -14.08 -15.86 -0.45
N GLY A 169 -13.74 -15.37 -1.65
CA GLY A 169 -14.30 -14.15 -2.24
C GLY A 169 -13.56 -12.87 -1.80
N TYR A 170 -12.39 -13.01 -1.18
CA TYR A 170 -11.57 -11.85 -0.82
C TYR A 170 -10.91 -11.23 -2.04
N ARG A 171 -10.70 -9.91 -1.97
CA ARG A 171 -9.86 -9.21 -2.93
C ARG A 171 -8.41 -9.28 -2.46
N VAL A 172 -7.57 -9.94 -3.24
CA VAL A 172 -6.15 -10.13 -2.93
C VAL A 172 -5.29 -9.27 -3.85
N LEU A 173 -4.34 -8.54 -3.28
CA LEU A 173 -3.25 -7.87 -3.99
C LEU A 173 -1.93 -8.42 -3.51
N ALA A 174 -0.92 -8.46 -4.38
CA ALA A 174 0.45 -8.73 -3.98
C ALA A 174 1.24 -7.43 -3.88
N LEU A 175 2.12 -7.37 -2.88
CA LEU A 175 3.03 -6.27 -2.63
C LEU A 175 4.47 -6.75 -2.84
N ALA A 176 5.29 -5.91 -3.45
CA ALA A 176 6.70 -6.18 -3.66
C ALA A 176 7.51 -4.88 -3.60
N TRP A 177 8.80 -5.02 -3.32
CA TRP A 177 9.70 -3.87 -3.25
C TRP A 177 11.10 -4.18 -3.77
N ARG A 178 11.87 -3.14 -4.07
CA ARG A 178 13.29 -3.30 -4.40
C ARG A 178 14.08 -2.02 -4.10
N PRO A 179 15.24 -2.12 -3.42
CA PRO A 179 16.13 -0.98 -3.28
C PRO A 179 16.80 -0.62 -4.61
N LEU A 180 16.85 0.66 -4.92
CA LEU A 180 17.48 1.25 -6.09
C LEU A 180 18.67 2.14 -5.70
N LYS A 181 19.88 1.68 -6.07
CA LYS A 181 21.12 2.46 -5.94
C LYS A 181 21.40 3.23 -7.22
N ILE A 182 20.66 4.31 -7.46
CA ILE A 182 20.81 5.18 -8.64
C ILE A 182 20.77 6.65 -8.24
N SER A 183 21.27 7.55 -9.11
CA SER A 183 21.18 9.00 -8.89
C SER A 183 19.76 9.53 -9.09
N TYR A 184 19.44 10.65 -8.44
CA TYR A 184 18.16 11.35 -8.60
C TYR A 184 17.83 11.67 -10.07
N THR A 185 18.81 12.15 -10.84
CA THR A 185 18.65 12.42 -12.28
C THR A 185 18.24 11.20 -13.09
N ARG A 186 18.65 10.00 -12.67
CA ARG A 186 18.28 8.73 -13.31
C ARG A 186 16.89 8.27 -12.88
N VAL A 187 16.46 8.53 -11.65
CA VAL A 187 15.08 8.26 -11.16
C VAL A 187 14.04 8.95 -12.05
N LEU A 188 14.30 10.19 -12.43
CA LEU A 188 13.38 10.97 -13.28
C LEU A 188 13.26 10.41 -14.71
N LYS A 189 14.28 9.71 -15.20
CA LYS A 189 14.35 9.23 -16.61
C LYS A 189 14.18 7.72 -16.78
N ILE A 190 14.25 6.94 -15.70
CA ILE A 190 14.19 5.48 -15.77
C ILE A 190 12.85 5.00 -16.35
N GLN A 191 12.86 3.97 -17.19
CA GLN A 191 11.64 3.38 -17.75
C GLN A 191 11.00 2.41 -16.76
N ARG A 192 9.67 2.24 -16.86
CA ARG A 192 8.87 1.40 -15.97
C ARG A 192 9.39 -0.05 -15.95
N GLU A 193 9.71 -0.60 -17.10
CA GLU A 193 10.15 -1.99 -17.28
C GLU A 193 11.45 -2.27 -16.51
N ARG A 194 12.33 -1.27 -16.39
CA ARG A 194 13.58 -1.39 -15.62
C ARG A 194 13.37 -1.24 -14.12
N VAL A 195 12.31 -0.55 -13.71
CA VAL A 195 11.91 -0.34 -12.32
C VAL A 195 11.24 -1.61 -11.78
N GLU A 196 10.38 -2.22 -12.57
CA GLU A 196 9.54 -3.37 -12.26
C GLU A 196 10.20 -4.71 -12.65
N GLN A 197 11.41 -4.96 -12.15
CA GLN A 197 12.12 -6.23 -12.37
C GLN A 197 12.89 -6.64 -11.11
N ASP A 198 13.10 -7.94 -10.93
CA ASP A 198 13.84 -8.52 -9.80
C ASP A 198 13.34 -8.02 -8.43
N LEU A 199 12.02 -7.87 -8.30
CA LEU A 199 11.40 -7.37 -7.07
C LEU A 199 11.51 -8.42 -5.96
N LEU A 200 11.55 -7.96 -4.71
CA LEU A 200 11.47 -8.80 -3.52
C LEU A 200 10.01 -8.85 -3.08
N PHE A 201 9.44 -10.05 -3.03
CA PHE A 201 8.08 -10.24 -2.57
C PHE A 201 7.95 -9.84 -1.10
N LEU A 202 6.94 -9.01 -0.78
CA LEU A 202 6.66 -8.58 0.59
C LEU A 202 5.55 -9.39 1.23
N GLY A 203 4.47 -9.65 0.49
CA GLY A 203 3.29 -10.30 1.03
C GLY A 203 2.03 -10.08 0.21
N LEU A 204 0.95 -10.69 0.68
CA LEU A 204 -0.39 -10.49 0.15
C LEU A 204 -1.18 -9.52 1.04
N LEU A 205 -1.83 -8.54 0.42
CA LEU A 205 -2.83 -7.69 1.02
C LEU A 205 -4.22 -8.25 0.69
N VAL A 206 -4.90 -8.76 1.71
CA VAL A 206 -6.23 -9.37 1.59
C VAL A 206 -7.27 -8.38 2.10
N MET A 207 -8.31 -8.14 1.31
CA MET A 207 -9.38 -7.21 1.64
C MET A 207 -10.74 -7.86 1.48
N GLU A 208 -11.55 -7.74 2.52
CA GLU A 208 -12.95 -8.14 2.49
C GLU A 208 -13.77 -7.08 1.76
N ASN A 209 -14.46 -7.50 0.72
CA ASN A 209 -15.46 -6.67 0.09
C ASN A 209 -16.73 -6.79 0.95
N ARG A 210 -16.91 -5.90 1.94
CA ARG A 210 -18.12 -5.88 2.78
C ARG A 210 -19.29 -5.26 2.04
N LEU A 211 -20.47 -5.86 2.17
CA LEU A 211 -21.73 -5.23 1.73
C LEU A 211 -21.99 -3.98 2.57
N LYS A 212 -22.68 -3.00 1.98
CA LYS A 212 -23.17 -1.87 2.78
C LYS A 212 -24.19 -2.39 3.80
N PRO A 213 -24.17 -1.94 5.06
CA PRO A 213 -25.02 -2.48 6.11
C PRO A 213 -26.52 -2.40 5.76
N GLU A 214 -26.92 -1.38 4.99
CA GLU A 214 -28.31 -1.18 4.55
C GLU A 214 -28.73 -2.16 3.45
N SER A 215 -27.79 -2.85 2.78
CA SER A 215 -28.09 -3.69 1.60
C SER A 215 -29.00 -4.86 1.96
N ALA A 216 -28.74 -5.53 3.09
CA ALA A 216 -29.52 -6.69 3.51
C ALA A 216 -30.97 -6.31 3.83
N GLU A 217 -31.16 -5.18 4.53
CA GLU A 217 -32.49 -4.66 4.87
C GLU A 217 -33.27 -4.28 3.61
N VAL A 218 -32.64 -3.53 2.69
CA VAL A 218 -33.29 -3.13 1.43
C VAL A 218 -33.71 -4.35 0.59
N ILE A 219 -32.84 -5.36 0.47
CA ILE A 219 -33.16 -6.60 -0.26
C ILE A 219 -34.35 -7.31 0.40
N GLN A 220 -34.40 -7.34 1.74
CA GLN A 220 -35.49 -7.96 2.45
C GLN A 220 -36.82 -7.22 2.24
N VAL A 221 -36.80 -5.88 2.26
CA VAL A 221 -37.98 -5.06 1.96
C VAL A 221 -38.49 -5.33 0.54
N LEU A 222 -37.60 -5.38 -0.45
CA LEU A 222 -37.97 -5.69 -1.83
C LEU A 222 -38.60 -7.08 -1.98
N ARG A 223 -38.03 -8.09 -1.30
CA ARG A 223 -38.58 -9.45 -1.27
C ARG A 223 -39.97 -9.49 -0.62
N ASN A 224 -40.16 -8.79 0.49
CA ASN A 224 -41.45 -8.70 1.18
C ASN A 224 -42.52 -7.99 0.33
N ALA A 225 -42.10 -7.07 -0.55
CA ALA A 225 -42.97 -6.40 -1.52
C ALA A 225 -43.23 -7.23 -2.81
N ASN A 226 -42.81 -8.50 -2.85
CA ASN A 226 -42.89 -9.38 -4.03
C ASN A 226 -42.12 -8.84 -5.26
N ILE A 227 -41.10 -8.01 -5.06
CA ILE A 227 -40.19 -7.58 -6.12
C ILE A 227 -39.01 -8.55 -6.16
N ARG A 228 -38.75 -9.16 -7.32
CA ARG A 228 -37.63 -10.09 -7.50
C ARG A 228 -36.30 -9.32 -7.64
N PRO A 229 -35.38 -9.37 -6.66
CA PRO A 229 -34.05 -8.79 -6.84
C PRO A 229 -33.23 -9.68 -7.79
N VAL A 230 -32.57 -9.06 -8.78
CA VAL A 230 -31.63 -9.71 -9.69
C VAL A 230 -30.33 -8.92 -9.66
N MET A 231 -29.21 -9.60 -9.46
CA MET A 231 -27.89 -8.98 -9.55
C MET A 231 -27.41 -9.05 -10.99
N VAL A 232 -27.18 -7.88 -11.60
CA VAL A 232 -26.54 -7.75 -12.91
C VAL A 232 -25.21 -7.04 -12.68
N THR A 233 -24.13 -7.70 -13.05
CA THR A 233 -22.78 -7.25 -12.77
C THR A 233 -21.83 -7.59 -13.92
N GLY A 234 -20.85 -6.72 -14.15
CA GLY A 234 -19.76 -6.91 -15.09
C GLY A 234 -18.46 -7.40 -14.45
N ARG A 235 -18.49 -7.80 -13.16
CA ARG A 235 -17.32 -8.36 -12.45
C ARG A 235 -17.31 -9.88 -12.52
N CYS A 236 -16.17 -10.48 -12.17
CA CYS A 236 -16.03 -11.93 -12.15
C CYS A 236 -16.96 -12.56 -11.10
N LEU A 237 -17.74 -13.55 -11.53
CA LEU A 237 -18.80 -14.25 -10.77
C LEU A 237 -18.37 -14.70 -9.35
N LEU A 238 -17.08 -15.04 -9.19
CA LEU A 238 -16.53 -15.58 -7.95
C LEU A 238 -16.54 -14.57 -6.79
N LEU A 239 -16.41 -13.27 -7.08
CA LEU A 239 -16.45 -12.22 -6.06
C LEU A 239 -17.89 -11.87 -5.62
N GLU A 240 -18.91 -12.38 -6.30
CA GLU A 240 -20.30 -11.95 -6.14
C GLU A 240 -21.23 -13.00 -5.55
N LEU A 241 -20.93 -14.29 -5.68
CA LEU A 241 -21.82 -15.36 -5.23
C LEU A 241 -21.91 -15.53 -3.70
N ARG A 242 -21.07 -14.86 -2.91
CA ARG A 242 -21.05 -14.95 -1.44
C ARG A 242 -21.58 -13.71 -0.70
N ARG A 243 -22.16 -12.76 -1.43
CA ARG A 243 -22.70 -11.51 -0.88
C ARG A 243 -24.22 -11.52 -0.85
#